data_AF-A0A7S2WQ44-F1
#
_entry.id   AF-A0A7S2WQ44-F1
#
_cell.length_a   1.000
_cell.length_b   1.000
_cell.length_c   1.000
_cell.angle_alpha   90.00
_cell.angle_beta   90.00
_cell.angle_gamma   90.00
#
_symmetry.space_group_name_H-M   'P 1'
#
loop_
_entity.id
_entity.type
_entity.pdbx_description
1 polymer ?
#
loop_
_entity_poly.entity_id
_entity_poly.type
_entity_poly.pdbx_seq_one_letter_code
_entity_poly.pdbx_strand_id
1 'polypeptide(L)'
;EHSAIEGTRGKIDGEVKRLTDASYQRATDMLKKYNKAHCLLAETLIEYETLTGDEVRELIKNGKKPNRPIISKTNGARGDTSVLNVDSNSGKDRKSRIPALGGKVASRRDANPS
;
A
#
# COMPACT_ATOMS: atom_id res chain seq x y z
N GLU A 1 -45.58 -3.20 -34.79
CA GLU A 1 -44.12 -2.94 -34.86
C GLU A 1 -43.41 -2.93 -33.50
N HIS A 2 -44.00 -2.39 -32.42
CA HIS A 2 -43.37 -2.36 -31.08
C HIS A 2 -42.92 -3.72 -30.51
N SER A 3 -43.68 -4.80 -30.73
CA SER A 3 -43.36 -6.14 -30.19
C SER A 3 -42.08 -6.78 -30.78
N ALA A 4 -41.73 -6.48 -32.03
CA ALA A 4 -40.49 -6.99 -32.65
C ALA A 4 -39.23 -6.34 -32.05
N ILE A 5 -39.36 -5.08 -31.60
CA ILE A 5 -38.29 -4.32 -30.96
C ILE A 5 -38.08 -4.85 -29.53
N GLU A 6 -39.14 -5.17 -28.80
CA GLU A 6 -39.05 -5.75 -27.45
C GLU A 6 -38.32 -7.10 -27.45
N GLY A 7 -38.66 -7.99 -28.39
CA GLY A 7 -37.98 -9.28 -28.54
C GLY A 7 -36.50 -9.14 -28.95
N THR A 8 -36.17 -8.13 -29.76
CA THR A 8 -34.79 -7.85 -30.17
C THR A 8 -33.96 -7.27 -29.04
N ARG A 9 -34.53 -6.35 -28.24
CA ARG A 9 -33.88 -5.76 -27.06
C ARG A 9 -33.55 -6.83 -26.01
N GLY A 10 -34.48 -7.73 -25.72
CA GLY A 10 -34.23 -8.82 -24.77
C GLY A 10 -33.10 -9.75 -25.21
N LYS A 11 -32.98 -10.02 -26.52
CA LYS A 11 -31.85 -10.80 -27.06
C LYS A 11 -30.52 -10.08 -26.92
N ILE A 12 -30.49 -8.76 -27.16
CA ILE A 12 -29.29 -7.94 -27.00
C ILE A 12 -28.84 -7.95 -25.54
N ASP A 13 -29.75 -7.67 -24.60
CA ASP A 13 -29.41 -7.63 -23.17
C ASP A 13 -28.91 -8.99 -22.66
N GLY A 14 -29.52 -10.08 -23.13
CA GLY A 14 -29.08 -11.44 -22.84
C GLY A 14 -27.65 -11.70 -23.33
N GLU A 15 -27.30 -11.25 -24.53
CA GLU A 15 -25.98 -11.46 -25.10
C GLU A 15 -24.92 -10.58 -24.44
N VAL A 16 -25.26 -9.32 -24.08
CA VAL A 16 -24.39 -8.43 -23.31
C VAL A 16 -24.03 -9.06 -21.96
N LYS A 17 -25.03 -9.60 -21.25
CA LYS A 17 -24.81 -10.31 -19.99
C LYS A 17 -23.91 -11.52 -20.19
N ARG A 18 -24.23 -12.38 -21.16
CA ARG A 18 -23.43 -13.59 -21.47
C ARG A 18 -21.97 -13.25 -21.76
N LEU A 19 -21.71 -12.22 -22.56
CA LEU A 19 -20.36 -11.79 -22.93
C LEU A 19 -19.60 -11.23 -21.72
N THR A 20 -20.27 -10.44 -20.90
CA THR A 20 -19.68 -9.83 -19.70
C THR A 20 -19.34 -10.91 -18.66
N ASP A 21 -20.28 -11.80 -18.37
CA ASP A 21 -20.08 -12.91 -17.42
C ASP A 21 -18.95 -13.83 -17.87
N ALA A 22 -18.92 -14.18 -19.16
CA ALA A 22 -17.84 -14.99 -19.72
C ALA A 22 -16.49 -14.28 -19.64
N SER A 23 -16.44 -12.96 -19.85
CA SER A 23 -15.19 -12.19 -19.78
C SER A 23 -14.69 -12.04 -18.36
N TYR A 24 -15.59 -11.80 -17.40
CA TYR A 24 -15.30 -11.78 -15.98
C TYR A 24 -14.71 -13.12 -15.53
N GLN A 25 -15.38 -14.23 -15.85
CA GLN A 25 -14.92 -15.57 -15.48
C GLN A 25 -13.52 -15.86 -16.04
N ARG A 26 -13.28 -15.58 -17.33
CA ARG A 26 -11.95 -15.75 -17.94
C ARG A 26 -10.87 -14.91 -17.25
N ALA A 27 -11.17 -13.66 -16.92
CA ALA A 27 -10.23 -12.77 -16.24
C ALA A 27 -9.92 -13.28 -14.82
N THR A 28 -10.94 -13.64 -14.05
CA THR A 28 -10.78 -14.20 -12.70
C THR A 28 -9.98 -15.50 -12.72
N ASP A 29 -10.26 -16.40 -13.66
CA ASP A 29 -9.53 -17.67 -13.78
C ASP A 29 -8.06 -17.44 -14.17
N MET A 30 -7.79 -16.46 -15.03
CA MET A 30 -6.43 -16.06 -15.37
C MET A 30 -5.67 -15.53 -14.15
N LEU A 31 -6.27 -14.63 -13.36
CA LEU A 31 -5.66 -14.09 -12.14
C LEU A 31 -5.41 -15.19 -11.09
N LYS A 32 -6.35 -16.13 -10.92
CA LYS A 32 -6.19 -17.28 -10.02
C LYS A 32 -5.10 -18.24 -10.50
N LYS A 33 -5.06 -18.55 -11.80
CA LYS A 33 -4.04 -19.43 -12.40
C LYS A 33 -2.63 -18.87 -12.22
N TYR A 34 -2.45 -17.56 -12.36
CA TYR A 34 -1.17 -16.88 -12.21
C TYR A 34 -1.02 -16.17 -10.85
N ASN A 35 -1.62 -16.72 -9.79
CA ASN A 35 -1.65 -16.10 -8.46
C ASN A 35 -0.26 -15.70 -7.94
N LYS A 36 0.75 -16.55 -8.11
CA LYS A 36 2.14 -16.24 -7.68
C LYS A 36 2.70 -14.99 -8.37
N ALA A 37 2.54 -14.90 -9.69
CA ALA A 37 2.96 -13.76 -10.48
C ALA A 37 2.17 -12.50 -10.14
N HIS A 38 0.87 -12.65 -9.86
CA HIS A 38 0.02 -11.56 -9.40
C HIS A 38 0.44 -11.01 -8.03
N CYS A 39 0.74 -11.89 -7.05
CA CYS A 39 1.25 -11.47 -5.75
C CYS A 39 2.61 -10.78 -5.87
N LEU A 40 3.52 -11.31 -6.67
CA LEU A 40 4.83 -10.69 -6.93
C LEU A 40 4.69 -9.27 -7.51
N LEU A 41 3.76 -9.07 -8.46
CA LEU A 41 3.46 -7.75 -9.00
C LEU A 41 2.93 -6.79 -7.92
N ALA A 42 2.02 -7.27 -7.07
CA ALA A 42 1.47 -6.45 -5.99
C ALA A 42 2.54 -6.06 -4.97
N GLU A 43 3.38 -6.99 -4.53
CA GLU A 43 4.52 -6.72 -3.63
C GLU A 43 5.49 -5.70 -4.23
N THR A 44 5.81 -5.86 -5.51
CA THR A 44 6.70 -4.92 -6.21
C THR A 44 6.05 -3.54 -6.35
N LEU A 45 4.75 -3.45 -6.61
CA LEU A 45 4.03 -2.17 -6.64
C LEU A 45 3.97 -1.50 -5.27
N ILE A 46 3.98 -2.27 -4.18
CA ILE A 46 4.12 -1.70 -2.83
C ILE A 46 5.51 -1.07 -2.66
N GLU A 47 6.56 -1.77 -3.08
CA GLU A 47 7.96 -1.30 -2.96
C GLU A 47 8.26 -0.05 -3.80
N TYR A 48 7.68 0.04 -5.00
CA TYR A 48 8.08 0.99 -6.04
C TYR A 48 6.97 1.94 -6.51
N GLU A 49 5.74 1.81 -6.01
CA GLU A 49 4.50 2.57 -6.31
C GLU A 49 3.98 2.50 -7.75
N THR A 50 4.88 2.49 -8.72
CA THR A 50 4.62 2.44 -10.15
C THR A 50 5.50 1.37 -10.80
N LEU A 51 5.11 0.87 -11.96
CA LEU A 51 5.94 0.03 -12.80
C LEU A 51 5.69 0.40 -14.26
N THR A 52 6.76 0.44 -15.05
CA THR A 52 6.66 0.55 -16.51
C THR A 52 6.30 -0.81 -17.12
N GLY A 53 5.78 -0.79 -18.35
CA GLY A 53 5.40 -2.02 -19.05
C GLY A 53 6.58 -2.99 -19.27
N ASP A 54 7.80 -2.46 -19.44
CA ASP A 54 9.01 -3.28 -19.59
C ASP A 54 9.44 -3.91 -18.26
N GLU A 55 9.38 -3.17 -17.16
CA GLU A 55 9.65 -3.70 -15.82
C GLU A 55 8.66 -4.80 -15.43
N VAL A 56 7.37 -4.65 -15.75
CA VAL A 56 6.37 -5.71 -15.54
C VAL A 56 6.74 -6.97 -16.33
N ARG A 57 7.13 -6.81 -17.60
CA ARG A 57 7.54 -7.96 -18.43
C ARG A 57 8.79 -8.65 -17.88
N GLU A 58 9.79 -7.89 -17.44
CA GLU A 58 11.03 -8.45 -16.91
C GLU A 58 10.82 -9.11 -15.53
N LEU A 59 9.95 -8.53 -14.70
CA LEU A 59 9.56 -9.11 -13.41
C LEU A 59 8.84 -10.45 -13.58
N ILE A 60 7.89 -10.55 -14.51
CA ILE A 60 7.14 -11.78 -14.72
C ILE A 60 7.96 -12.88 -15.41
N LYS A 61 8.84 -12.52 -16.36
CA LYS A 61 9.65 -13.50 -17.10
C LYS A 61 10.90 -13.95 -16.34
N ASN A 62 11.62 -13.00 -15.76
CA ASN A 62 12.95 -13.21 -15.22
C ASN A 62 13.03 -13.00 -13.70
N GLY A 63 11.96 -12.53 -13.06
CA GLY A 63 11.95 -12.22 -11.61
C GLY A 63 12.78 -10.99 -11.23
N LYS A 64 13.19 -10.17 -12.21
CA LYS A 64 14.07 -9.02 -11.97
C LYS A 64 13.25 -7.81 -11.54
N LYS A 65 13.59 -7.24 -10.38
CA LYS A 65 12.99 -6.02 -9.85
C LYS A 65 13.56 -4.75 -10.53
N PRO A 66 12.83 -3.63 -10.50
CA PRO A 66 13.32 -2.33 -10.97
C PRO A 66 14.66 -1.93 -10.35
N ASN A 67 15.58 -1.43 -11.18
CA ASN A 67 16.89 -0.94 -10.74
C ASN A 67 16.80 0.53 -10.29
N ARG A 68 16.03 0.78 -9.23
CA ARG A 68 15.83 2.10 -8.63
C ARG A 68 15.67 1.98 -7.11
N PRO A 69 15.83 3.06 -6.32
CA PRO A 69 15.63 2.96 -4.88
C PRO A 69 14.18 2.59 -4.54
N ILE A 70 14.01 1.70 -3.57
CA ILE A 70 12.71 1.35 -2.98
C ILE A 70 12.19 2.57 -2.23
N ILE A 71 10.97 2.98 -2.56
CA ILE A 71 10.33 4.21 -2.04
C ILE A 71 9.64 3.90 -0.70
N SER A 72 9.03 2.73 -0.56
CA SER A 72 8.31 2.32 0.65
C SER A 72 9.23 1.66 1.70
N LYS A 73 10.31 2.32 2.13
CA LYS A 73 11.08 1.86 3.30
C LYS A 73 10.50 2.45 4.58
N THR A 74 9.73 1.63 5.30
CA THR A 74 9.23 1.82 6.68
C THR A 74 8.36 3.08 6.92
N ASN A 75 7.11 2.85 7.36
CA ASN A 75 6.22 3.84 7.99
C ASN A 75 5.73 5.01 7.11
N GLY A 76 5.50 4.77 5.82
CA GLY A 76 4.98 5.79 4.90
C GLY A 76 3.93 5.29 3.91
N ALA A 77 3.39 4.08 4.12
CA ALA A 77 2.34 3.57 3.26
C ALA A 77 1.12 4.49 3.33
N ARG A 78 0.42 4.66 2.20
CA ARG A 78 -0.82 5.43 2.09
C ARG A 78 -1.93 4.70 2.88
N GLY A 79 -1.96 4.91 4.19
CA GLY A 79 -2.74 4.12 5.16
C GLY A 79 -1.98 3.77 6.45
N ASP A 80 -0.75 4.24 6.62
CA ASP A 80 -0.02 4.07 7.88
C ASP A 80 -0.68 4.87 9.01
N THR A 81 -1.35 4.15 9.90
CA THR A 81 -1.98 4.67 11.12
C THR A 81 -1.10 4.44 12.35
N SER A 82 0.19 4.14 12.19
CA SER A 82 1.14 3.97 13.29
C SER A 82 1.17 5.17 14.25
N VAL A 83 0.92 6.38 13.74
CA VAL A 83 0.75 7.61 14.55
C VAL A 83 -0.60 7.70 15.28
N LEU A 84 -1.62 6.93 14.87
CA LEU A 84 -2.95 6.88 15.47
C LEU A 84 -3.09 5.77 16.52
N ASN A 85 -2.27 4.71 16.41
CA ASN A 85 -2.11 3.73 17.48
C ASN A 85 -1.19 4.31 18.56
N VAL A 86 -1.74 5.20 19.39
CA VAL A 86 -1.17 5.48 20.71
C VAL A 86 -1.57 4.32 21.61
N ASP A 87 -0.61 3.47 21.93
CA ASP A 87 -0.73 2.40 22.91
C ASP A 87 -1.11 3.02 24.27
N SER A 88 -2.38 2.88 24.67
CA SER A 88 -2.91 3.31 25.98
C SER A 88 -2.35 2.52 27.17
N ASN A 89 -1.22 1.82 27.01
CA ASN A 89 -0.63 1.00 28.05
C ASN A 89 0.90 0.96 27.99
N SER A 90 1.55 2.09 28.25
CA SER A 90 2.89 2.10 28.84
C SER A 90 3.00 3.26 29.83
N GLY A 91 2.59 2.98 31.08
CA GLY A 91 3.11 3.72 32.22
C GLY A 91 4.63 3.54 32.30
N LYS A 92 5.29 4.57 32.84
CA LYS A 92 6.74 4.77 33.09
C LYS A 92 7.57 5.41 31.97
N ASP A 93 8.04 6.60 32.32
CA ASP A 93 9.29 7.24 31.91
C ASP A 93 9.45 7.60 30.43
N ARG A 94 8.92 8.76 30.05
CA ARG A 94 9.59 9.58 29.02
C ARG A 94 9.77 11.00 29.53
N LYS A 95 10.91 11.18 30.21
CA LYS A 95 11.59 12.46 30.40
C LYS A 95 11.56 13.23 29.08
N SER A 96 10.84 14.34 29.04
CA SER A 96 10.74 15.19 27.85
C SER A 96 12.13 15.68 27.45
N ARG A 97 12.60 15.25 26.28
CA ARG A 97 13.83 15.76 25.64
C ARG A 97 13.51 17.05 24.90
N ILE A 98 13.25 18.13 25.64
CA ILE A 98 13.31 19.50 25.11
C ILE A 98 14.65 20.11 25.55
N PRO A 99 15.70 20.07 24.71
CA PRO A 99 17.02 20.57 25.08
C PRO A 99 17.10 22.06 24.76
N ALA A 100 16.33 22.93 25.44
CA ALA A 100 16.45 24.38 25.21
C ALA A 100 15.79 25.33 26.23
N LEU A 101 15.11 24.88 27.30
CA LEU A 101 14.33 25.81 28.14
C LEU A 101 14.64 25.69 29.64
N GLY A 102 15.48 26.60 30.12
CA GLY A 102 15.30 27.23 31.44
C GLY A 102 16.03 26.59 32.62
N GLY A 103 17.36 26.65 32.64
CA GLY A 103 18.15 26.43 33.85
C GLY A 103 17.71 27.36 34.98
N LYS A 104 17.24 26.78 36.09
CA LYS A 104 16.94 27.51 37.33
C LYS A 104 18.25 27.89 38.02
N VAL A 105 18.42 29.21 38.15
CA VAL A 105 18.82 29.97 39.34
C VAL A 105 19.93 29.38 40.22
N ALA A 106 21.02 30.15 40.25
CA ALA A 106 22.15 30.12 41.15
C ALA A 106 21.89 29.55 42.57
N SER A 107 22.76 28.65 42.99
CA SER A 107 23.12 28.46 44.39
C SER A 107 24.64 28.34 44.46
N ARG A 108 25.29 29.48 44.73
CA ARG A 108 26.67 29.53 45.21
C ARG A 108 26.70 28.85 46.57
N ARG A 109 27.40 27.73 46.71
CA ARG A 109 27.95 27.28 47.99
C ARG A 109 29.31 26.64 47.78
N ASP A 110 30.20 27.12 48.61
CA ASP A 110 31.62 26.86 48.81
C ASP A 110 32.01 25.38 48.86
N ALA A 111 33.19 25.05 48.31
CA ALA A 111 34.17 24.12 48.91
C ALA A 111 35.45 24.09 48.06
N ASN A 112 36.54 24.61 48.62
CA ASN A 112 37.91 24.41 48.14
C ASN A 112 38.55 23.27 48.95
N PRO A 113 39.07 22.21 48.32
CA PRO A 113 40.03 21.32 48.96
C PRO A 113 41.42 21.45 48.32
N SER A 114 42.35 21.89 49.18
CA SER A 114 43.82 21.67 49.22
C SER A 114 44.65 21.88 47.95
#